data_AF-A0A7V8YIP2-F1
#
_entry.id   AF-A0A7V8YIP2-F1
#
_cell.length_a   1.000
_cell.length_b   1.000
_cell.length_c   1.000
_cell.angle_alpha   90.00
_cell.angle_beta   90.00
_cell.angle_gamma   90.00
#
_symmetry.space_group_name_H-M   'P 1'
#
loop_
_entity.id
_entity.type
_entity.pdbx_description
1 polymer ?
#
loop_
_entity_poly.entity_id
_entity_poly.type
_entity_poly.pdbx_seq_one_letter_code
_entity_poly.pdbx_strand_id
1 'polypeptide(L)'
;LAAAVVAGRVDPTELDPPARLRSIAGSVVAAEDAVLLDRPWLAPVLAPDETVAAPLGNADDLDALAELLDLPLASELVDARVIGAGRPVRWTALAEVVSACAALRVEVPEGVLLLHDELTVELSRQTRTRPTRTRPTRTLVNVATWRDIDGHWHAADPVRALLALLAQPR
;
A
#
# COMPACT_ATOMS: atom_id res chain seq x y z
N LEU A 1 6.51 18.47 -7.70
CA LEU A 1 5.37 19.38 -7.47
C LEU A 1 4.91 19.27 -6.02
N ALA A 2 4.52 18.09 -5.53
CA ALA A 2 4.24 17.84 -4.10
C ALA A 2 5.32 18.39 -3.15
N ALA A 3 6.59 18.01 -3.35
CA ALA A 3 7.70 18.55 -2.54
C ALA A 3 7.84 20.10 -2.59
N ALA A 4 7.38 20.76 -3.66
CA ALA A 4 7.39 22.22 -3.75
C ALA A 4 6.20 22.85 -2.99
N VAL A 5 5.05 22.18 -2.99
CA VAL A 5 3.88 22.53 -2.17
C VAL A 5 4.21 22.38 -0.68
N VAL A 6 4.76 21.23 -0.28
CA VAL A 6 5.22 20.98 1.11
C VAL A 6 6.25 22.01 1.56
N ALA A 7 7.17 22.41 0.67
CA ALA A 7 8.17 23.43 0.96
C ALA A 7 7.62 24.88 0.93
N GLY A 8 6.31 25.08 0.75
CA GLY A 8 5.67 26.40 0.67
C GLY A 8 6.12 27.25 -0.52
N ARG A 9 6.70 26.63 -1.54
CA ARG A 9 7.21 27.34 -2.74
C ARG A 9 6.14 27.54 -3.80
N VAL A 10 5.04 26.80 -3.70
CA VAL A 10 3.88 26.85 -4.61
C VAL A 10 2.62 26.70 -3.76
N ASP A 11 1.66 27.60 -3.98
CA ASP A 11 0.33 27.48 -3.39
C ASP A 11 -0.48 26.43 -4.18
N PRO A 12 -0.99 25.36 -3.54
CA PRO A 12 -1.78 24.34 -4.22
C PRO A 12 -3.07 24.90 -4.84
N THR A 13 -3.61 26.01 -4.33
CA THR A 13 -4.81 26.66 -4.90
C THR A 13 -4.55 27.39 -6.22
N GLU A 14 -3.29 27.64 -6.55
CA GLU A 14 -2.87 28.24 -7.82
C GLU A 14 -2.58 27.20 -8.91
N LEU A 15 -2.74 25.91 -8.60
CA LEU A 15 -2.49 24.80 -9.52
C LEU A 15 -3.81 24.20 -10.01
N ASP A 16 -3.88 23.92 -11.31
CA ASP A 16 -4.97 23.14 -11.90
C ASP A 16 -4.52 21.67 -12.02
N PRO A 17 -5.05 20.75 -11.19
CA PRO A 17 -4.63 19.37 -11.22
C PRO A 17 -5.06 18.68 -12.53
N PRO A 18 -4.27 17.72 -13.02
CA PRO A 18 -4.60 17.02 -14.25
C PRO A 18 -5.88 16.17 -14.07
N ALA A 19 -6.85 16.35 -14.95
CA ALA A 19 -8.08 15.55 -14.97
C ALA A 19 -7.86 14.05 -15.27
N ARG A 20 -6.67 13.67 -15.74
CA ARG A 20 -6.34 12.29 -16.13
C ARG A 20 -4.95 11.89 -15.65
N LEU A 21 -4.86 10.68 -15.10
CA LEU A 21 -3.66 10.13 -14.48
C LEU A 21 -3.29 8.80 -15.13
N ARG A 22 -2.01 8.45 -15.08
CA ARG A 22 -1.55 7.12 -15.53
C ARG A 22 -1.64 6.14 -14.38
N SER A 23 -2.33 5.03 -14.60
CA SER A 23 -2.46 3.94 -13.62
C SER A 23 -1.23 3.03 -13.61
N ILE A 24 -1.13 2.16 -12.61
CA ILE A 24 -0.08 1.13 -12.53
C ILE A 24 -0.24 0.05 -13.61
N ALA A 25 -1.43 -0.12 -14.18
CA ALA A 25 -1.66 -0.93 -15.38
C ALA A 25 -1.12 -0.26 -16.66
N GLY A 26 -0.64 1.00 -16.58
CA GLY A 26 -0.16 1.78 -17.71
C GLY A 26 -1.28 2.45 -18.53
N SER A 27 -2.55 2.17 -18.20
CA SER A 27 -3.73 2.84 -18.78
C SER A 27 -3.86 4.27 -18.24
N VAL A 28 -4.78 5.04 -18.80
CA VAL A 28 -5.08 6.40 -18.33
C VAL A 28 -6.49 6.43 -17.75
N VAL A 29 -6.59 6.84 -16.50
CA VAL A 29 -7.81 6.91 -15.69
C VAL A 29 -8.18 8.37 -15.41
N ALA A 30 -9.47 8.65 -15.20
CA ALA A 30 -9.90 9.96 -14.74
C ALA A 30 -9.47 10.16 -13.26
N ALA A 31 -9.08 11.38 -12.87
CA ALA A 31 -8.71 11.65 -11.48
C ALA A 31 -9.85 11.28 -10.51
N GLU A 32 -11.09 11.59 -10.91
CA GLU A 32 -12.31 11.22 -10.17
C GLU A 32 -12.60 9.73 -10.09
N ASP A 33 -11.84 8.86 -10.75
CA ASP A 33 -11.92 7.38 -10.63
C ASP A 33 -10.63 6.78 -10.05
N ALA A 34 -9.59 7.59 -9.83
CA ALA A 34 -8.30 7.12 -9.37
C ALA A 34 -8.23 6.95 -7.84
N VAL A 35 -7.25 6.16 -7.41
CA VAL A 35 -6.84 5.96 -6.00
C VAL A 35 -5.32 6.06 -5.91
N LEU A 36 -4.80 6.79 -4.92
CA LEU A 36 -3.36 6.89 -4.71
C LEU A 36 -2.86 5.73 -3.84
N LEU A 37 -1.89 4.97 -4.35
CA LEU A 37 -1.24 3.89 -3.60
C LEU A 37 -0.23 4.46 -2.61
N ASP A 38 -0.61 4.52 -1.34
CA ASP A 38 0.22 5.02 -0.23
C ASP A 38 1.00 3.90 0.49
N ARG A 39 0.52 2.66 0.41
CA ARG A 39 1.13 1.49 1.03
C ARG A 39 1.32 0.37 0.01
N PRO A 40 2.55 -0.10 -0.24
CA PRO A 40 2.81 -1.03 -1.36
C PRO A 40 2.11 -2.38 -1.21
N TRP A 41 1.81 -2.82 0.02
CA TRP A 41 1.10 -4.07 0.27
C TRP A 41 -0.40 -4.02 -0.03
N LEU A 42 -0.98 -2.84 -0.29
CA LEU A 42 -2.38 -2.70 -0.69
C LEU A 42 -2.60 -2.92 -2.20
N ALA A 43 -1.54 -2.83 -3.01
CA ALA A 43 -1.65 -2.97 -4.47
C ALA A 43 -2.37 -4.25 -4.94
N PRO A 44 -2.14 -5.44 -4.35
CA PRO A 44 -2.80 -6.68 -4.80
C PRO A 44 -4.31 -6.71 -4.60
N VAL A 45 -4.86 -5.85 -3.73
CA VAL A 45 -6.30 -5.80 -3.44
C VAL A 45 -6.99 -4.61 -4.11
N LEU A 46 -6.31 -3.88 -4.99
CA LEU A 46 -6.88 -2.75 -5.72
C LEU A 46 -7.04 -3.10 -7.21
N ALA A 47 -7.95 -2.40 -7.89
CA ALA A 47 -8.06 -2.45 -9.34
C ALA A 47 -6.83 -1.75 -9.96
N PRO A 48 -6.00 -2.44 -10.76
CA PRO A 48 -4.74 -1.89 -11.24
C PRO A 48 -4.92 -0.76 -12.28
N ASP A 49 -6.07 -0.71 -12.94
CA ASP A 49 -6.47 0.32 -13.90
C ASP A 49 -6.97 1.62 -13.24
N GLU A 50 -7.34 1.57 -11.96
CA GLU A 50 -7.77 2.72 -11.14
C GLU A 50 -6.67 3.17 -10.16
N THR A 51 -5.64 2.36 -9.96
CA THR A 51 -4.58 2.65 -8.98
C THR A 51 -3.47 3.48 -9.61
N VAL A 52 -3.11 4.58 -8.96
CA VAL A 52 -1.98 5.46 -9.32
C VAL A 52 -0.88 5.28 -8.29
N ALA A 53 0.35 5.08 -8.75
CA ALA A 53 1.52 5.05 -7.88
C ALA A 53 2.25 6.39 -7.93
N ALA A 54 2.70 6.85 -6.77
CA ALA A 54 3.67 7.92 -6.64
C ALA A 54 4.99 7.36 -6.11
N PRO A 55 6.12 8.09 -6.29
CA PRO A 55 7.35 7.74 -5.59
C PRO A 55 7.07 7.64 -4.09
N LEU A 56 7.24 6.45 -3.53
CA LEU A 56 7.12 6.22 -2.09
C LEU A 56 8.36 6.84 -1.42
N GLY A 57 8.19 8.05 -0.89
CA GLY A 57 9.21 8.78 -0.14
C GLY A 57 8.77 9.00 1.30
N ASN A 58 8.70 10.25 1.72
CA ASN A 58 8.07 10.70 2.97
C ASN A 58 6.53 10.63 2.89
N ALA A 59 5.89 10.36 4.02
CA ALA A 59 4.43 10.36 4.15
C ALA A 59 3.84 11.72 3.73
N ASP A 60 4.46 12.81 4.20
CA ASP A 60 3.98 14.17 3.95
C ASP A 60 3.89 14.51 2.45
N ASP A 61 4.78 13.98 1.61
CA ASP A 61 4.69 14.21 0.15
C ASP A 61 3.53 13.43 -0.47
N LEU A 62 3.18 12.25 0.06
CA LEU A 62 2.04 11.46 -0.42
C LEU A 62 0.72 12.11 -0.03
N ASP A 63 0.60 12.59 1.21
CA ASP A 63 -0.59 13.29 1.69
C ASP A 63 -0.79 14.60 0.91
N ALA A 64 0.27 15.39 0.74
CA ALA A 64 0.21 16.61 -0.05
C ALA A 64 -0.09 16.34 -1.53
N LEU A 65 0.38 15.22 -2.08
CA LEU A 65 0.05 14.82 -3.44
C LEU A 65 -1.40 14.38 -3.58
N ALA A 66 -1.93 13.64 -2.60
CA ALA A 66 -3.32 13.22 -2.55
C ALA A 66 -4.24 14.44 -2.48
N GLU A 67 -3.95 15.39 -1.60
CA GLU A 67 -4.69 16.65 -1.49
C GLU A 67 -4.62 17.48 -2.78
N LEU A 68 -3.42 17.64 -3.34
CA LEU A 68 -3.23 18.39 -4.59
C LEU A 68 -4.00 17.79 -5.77
N LEU A 69 -4.12 16.45 -5.82
CA LEU A 69 -4.80 15.75 -6.90
C LEU A 69 -6.26 15.39 -6.59
N ASP A 70 -6.75 15.75 -5.40
CA ASP A 70 -8.06 15.34 -4.86
C ASP A 70 -8.31 13.82 -4.97
N LEU A 71 -7.31 13.03 -4.57
CA LEU A 71 -7.36 11.57 -4.62
C LEU A 71 -7.48 10.97 -3.22
N PRO A 72 -8.33 9.95 -3.02
CA PRO A 72 -8.30 9.16 -1.80
C PRO A 72 -7.03 8.31 -1.73
N LEU A 73 -6.52 8.09 -0.51
CA LEU A 73 -5.45 7.12 -0.28
C LEU A 73 -6.02 5.70 -0.28
N ALA A 74 -5.24 4.74 -0.79
CA ALA A 74 -5.63 3.34 -0.75
C ALA A 74 -5.90 2.86 0.68
N SER A 75 -5.11 3.30 1.66
CA SER A 75 -5.31 2.94 3.06
C SER A 75 -6.59 3.47 3.70
N GLU A 76 -7.23 4.48 3.13
CA GLU A 76 -8.53 4.99 3.57
C GLU A 76 -9.69 4.15 3.01
N LEU A 77 -9.49 3.52 1.85
CA LEU A 77 -10.53 2.80 1.12
C LEU A 77 -10.54 1.30 1.42
N VAL A 78 -9.39 0.75 1.77
CA VAL A 78 -9.18 -0.69 1.95
C VAL A 78 -9.34 -1.07 3.42
N ASP A 79 -10.38 -1.83 3.71
CA ASP A 79 -10.56 -2.52 4.98
C ASP A 79 -10.48 -4.03 4.75
N ALA A 80 -9.46 -4.68 5.31
CA ALA A 80 -9.23 -6.10 5.18
C ALA A 80 -8.68 -6.71 6.46
N ARG A 81 -9.02 -7.98 6.70
CA ARG A 81 -8.48 -8.78 7.80
C ARG A 81 -7.76 -10.00 7.27
N VAL A 82 -6.67 -10.39 7.93
CA VAL A 82 -5.96 -11.64 7.61
C VAL A 82 -6.82 -12.83 8.05
N ILE A 83 -6.84 -13.86 7.21
CA ILE A 83 -7.44 -15.15 7.53
C ILE A 83 -6.32 -16.12 7.96
N GLY A 84 -6.43 -16.63 9.18
CA GLY A 84 -5.42 -17.51 9.78
C GLY A 84 -4.39 -16.75 10.63
N ALA A 85 -3.78 -17.46 11.58
CA ALA A 85 -2.87 -16.85 12.55
C ALA A 85 -1.42 -16.72 12.05
N GLY A 86 -0.99 -17.61 11.16
CA GLY A 86 0.42 -17.75 10.78
C GLY A 86 1.28 -18.33 11.91
N ARG A 87 2.55 -18.59 11.61
CA ARG A 87 3.56 -19.03 12.57
C ARG A 87 4.48 -17.86 12.92
N PRO A 88 4.68 -17.51 14.19
CA PRO A 88 5.62 -16.48 14.57
C PRO A 88 7.06 -16.94 14.32
N VAL A 89 7.80 -16.20 13.50
CA VAL A 89 9.22 -16.43 13.20
C VAL A 89 9.98 -15.11 13.37
N ARG A 90 11.18 -15.14 13.97
CA ARG A 90 12.02 -13.94 14.02
C ARG A 90 12.52 -13.60 12.61
N TRP A 91 12.56 -12.31 12.27
CA TRP A 91 13.13 -11.86 11.00
C TRP A 91 14.56 -12.37 10.79
N THR A 92 15.36 -12.41 11.86
CA THR A 92 16.74 -12.92 11.87
C THR A 92 16.86 -14.43 11.64
N ALA A 93 15.78 -15.19 11.78
CA ALA A 93 15.76 -16.63 11.53
C ALA A 93 15.46 -16.98 10.06
N LEU A 94 15.13 -15.99 9.22
CA LEU A 94 14.78 -16.17 7.81
C LEU A 94 15.99 -15.86 6.93
N ALA A 95 16.57 -16.89 6.31
CA ALA A 95 17.83 -16.76 5.56
C ALA A 95 17.70 -15.81 4.36
N GLU A 96 16.55 -15.81 3.68
CA GLU A 96 16.22 -14.93 2.57
C GLU A 96 16.12 -13.46 3.00
N VAL A 97 15.58 -13.18 4.20
CA VAL A 97 15.53 -11.82 4.77
C VAL A 97 16.93 -11.35 5.10
N VAL A 98 17.72 -12.16 5.82
CA VAL A 98 19.11 -11.83 6.18
C VAL A 98 19.94 -11.56 4.92
N SER A 99 19.78 -12.39 3.89
CA SER A 99 20.47 -12.22 2.60
C SER A 99 20.04 -10.95 1.88
N ALA A 100 18.75 -10.64 1.86
CA ALA A 100 18.22 -9.41 1.25
C ALA A 100 18.71 -8.16 2.00
N CYS A 101 18.70 -8.17 3.33
CA CYS A 101 19.24 -7.07 4.16
C CYS A 101 20.73 -6.84 3.87
N ALA A 102 21.54 -7.90 3.78
CA ALA A 102 22.94 -7.80 3.43
C ALA A 102 23.15 -7.20 2.03
N ALA A 103 22.34 -7.61 1.04
CA ALA A 103 22.39 -7.07 -0.32
C ALA A 103 21.99 -5.58 -0.39
N LEU A 104 20.97 -5.19 0.38
CA LEU A 104 20.46 -3.82 0.47
C LEU A 104 21.28 -2.93 1.42
N ARG A 105 22.25 -3.50 2.15
CA ARG A 105 23.06 -2.83 3.19
C ARG A 105 22.20 -2.16 4.27
N VAL A 106 21.17 -2.86 4.72
CA VAL A 106 20.30 -2.46 5.83
C VAL A 106 20.41 -3.47 6.97
N GLU A 107 20.05 -3.05 8.17
CA GLU A 107 19.96 -3.95 9.32
C GLU A 107 18.79 -4.92 9.15
N VAL A 108 18.92 -6.12 9.71
CA VAL A 108 17.81 -7.07 9.77
C VAL A 108 16.80 -6.55 10.79
N PRO A 109 15.51 -6.44 10.45
CA PRO A 109 14.50 -5.96 11.39
C PRO A 109 14.49 -6.78 12.69
N GLU A 110 14.24 -6.10 13.81
CA GLU A 110 13.97 -6.78 15.06
C GLU A 110 12.55 -7.35 15.10
N GLY A 111 12.29 -8.22 16.08
CA GLY A 111 10.95 -8.75 16.33
C GLY A 111 10.56 -9.95 15.45
N VAL A 112 9.27 -10.08 15.19
CA VAL A 112 8.63 -11.28 14.66
C VAL A 112 7.81 -10.96 13.41
N LEU A 113 7.88 -11.86 12.43
CA LEU A 113 7.00 -11.97 11.27
C LEU A 113 6.06 -13.17 11.47
N LEU A 114 4.79 -13.02 11.14
CA LEU A 114 3.82 -14.13 11.10
C LEU A 114 3.88 -14.77 9.71
N LEU A 115 4.55 -15.92 9.61
CA LEU A 115 4.77 -16.65 8.36
C LEU A 115 3.58 -17.56 8.04
N HIS A 116 3.08 -17.48 6.82
CA HIS A 116 2.01 -18.32 6.27
C HIS A 116 2.56 -19.12 5.08
N ASP A 117 2.06 -20.32 4.87
CA ASP A 117 2.36 -21.06 3.64
C ASP A 117 1.59 -20.44 2.45
N GLU A 118 0.38 -19.95 2.70
CA GLU A 118 -0.43 -19.12 1.80
C GLU A 118 -1.12 -18.04 2.64
N LEU A 119 -1.02 -16.77 2.23
CA LEU A 119 -1.59 -15.64 2.96
C LEU A 119 -2.81 -15.08 2.23
N THR A 120 -3.95 -15.14 2.89
CA THR A 120 -5.23 -14.64 2.37
C THR A 120 -5.77 -13.53 3.27
N VAL A 121 -6.30 -12.47 2.64
CA VAL A 121 -7.04 -11.41 3.32
C VAL A 121 -8.50 -11.42 2.87
N GLU A 122 -9.40 -11.17 3.81
CA GLU A 122 -10.82 -10.96 3.54
C GLU A 122 -11.09 -9.46 3.51
N LEU A 123 -11.57 -8.97 2.37
CA LEU A 123 -11.96 -7.58 2.17
C LEU A 123 -13.37 -7.33 2.71
N SER A 124 -13.47 -6.37 3.61
CA SER A 124 -14.73 -5.90 4.21
C SER A 124 -15.33 -4.75 3.41
N ARG A 125 -14.48 -3.91 2.83
CA ARG A 125 -14.85 -2.74 2.03
C ARG A 125 -13.77 -2.44 0.99
N GLN A 126 -14.21 -2.26 -0.26
CA GLN A 126 -13.49 -1.55 -1.31
C GLN A 126 -14.46 -0.50 -1.83
N THR A 127 -14.45 0.70 -1.26
CA THR A 127 -15.29 1.78 -1.78
C THR A 127 -14.52 2.56 -2.82
N ARG A 128 -14.81 2.42 -4.12
CA ARG A 128 -15.08 3.57 -5.02
C ARG A 128 -15.53 3.27 -6.46
N THR A 129 -16.53 2.41 -6.67
CA THR A 129 -17.28 2.46 -7.95
C THR A 129 -18.76 2.19 -7.70
N ARG A 130 -19.51 3.27 -7.43
CA ARG A 130 -20.98 3.35 -7.34
C ARG A 130 -21.60 2.45 -6.25
N PRO A 131 -22.48 2.98 -5.36
CA PRO A 131 -23.16 2.14 -4.38
C PRO A 131 -24.12 1.19 -5.12
N THR A 132 -23.65 -0.01 -5.45
CA THR A 132 -24.56 -1.09 -5.77
C THR A 132 -25.25 -1.45 -4.46
N ARG A 133 -26.57 -1.61 -4.50
CA ARG A 133 -27.44 -1.98 -3.37
C ARG A 133 -27.18 -3.43 -2.88
N THR A 134 -26.02 -3.98 -3.21
CA THR A 134 -25.63 -5.37 -3.02
C THR A 134 -24.91 -5.47 -1.68
N ARG A 135 -25.27 -6.47 -0.89
CA ARG A 135 -24.60 -6.84 0.36
C ARG A 135 -23.08 -6.88 0.13
N PRO A 136 -22.24 -6.36 1.05
CA PRO A 136 -20.79 -6.44 0.90
C PRO A 136 -20.41 -7.90 0.67
N THR A 137 -19.93 -8.19 -0.54
CA THR A 137 -19.44 -9.52 -0.88
C THR A 137 -18.07 -9.60 -0.24
N ARG A 138 -17.89 -10.53 0.69
CA ARG A 138 -16.57 -10.84 1.26
C ARG A 138 -15.72 -11.39 0.13
N THR A 139 -14.75 -10.59 -0.30
CA THR A 139 -13.80 -10.99 -1.33
C THR A 139 -12.55 -11.50 -0.63
N LEU A 140 -12.15 -12.73 -0.92
CA LEU A 140 -10.89 -13.30 -0.46
C LEU A 140 -9.83 -13.04 -1.51
N VAL A 141 -8.69 -12.46 -1.10
CA VAL A 141 -7.57 -12.18 -1.99
C VAL A 141 -6.29 -12.77 -1.39
N ASN A 142 -5.56 -13.51 -2.22
CA ASN A 142 -4.25 -14.00 -1.86
C ASN A 142 -3.22 -12.89 -2.05
N VAL A 143 -2.42 -12.64 -1.02
CA VAL A 143 -1.42 -11.58 -0.99
C VAL A 143 -0.10 -12.14 -0.52
N ALA A 144 0.99 -11.53 -0.97
CA ALA A 144 2.32 -11.99 -0.58
C ALA A 144 2.69 -11.52 0.85
N THR A 145 2.19 -10.35 1.23
CA THR A 145 2.38 -9.78 2.56
C THR A 145 1.21 -8.86 2.91
N TRP A 146 0.94 -8.73 4.20
CA TRP A 146 -0.06 -7.83 4.75
C TRP A 146 0.40 -7.30 6.11
N ARG A 147 0.02 -6.07 6.44
CA ARG A 147 0.16 -5.53 7.80
C ARG A 147 -1.21 -5.46 8.45
N ASP A 148 -1.39 -6.16 9.57
CA ASP A 148 -2.65 -6.14 10.30
C ASP A 148 -2.85 -4.82 11.07
N ILE A 149 -4.02 -4.68 11.69
CA ILE A 149 -4.40 -3.49 12.47
C ILE A 149 -3.56 -3.32 13.74
N ASP A 150 -3.04 -4.42 14.29
CA ASP A 150 -2.16 -4.43 15.45
C ASP A 150 -0.70 -4.09 15.07
N GLY A 151 -0.45 -3.90 13.77
CA GLY A 151 0.84 -3.53 13.22
C GLY A 151 1.77 -4.71 12.95
N HIS A 152 1.33 -5.96 13.14
CA HIS A 152 2.10 -7.15 12.83
C HIS A 152 2.18 -7.39 11.32
N TRP A 153 3.33 -7.90 10.90
CA TRP A 153 3.53 -8.34 9.54
C TRP A 153 3.13 -9.80 9.37
N HIS A 154 2.30 -10.05 8.37
CA HIS A 154 2.00 -11.37 7.85
C HIS A 154 2.65 -11.53 6.49
N ALA A 155 3.19 -12.71 6.19
CA ALA A 155 3.79 -12.97 4.89
C ALA A 155 3.67 -14.43 4.45
N ALA A 156 3.39 -14.63 3.17
CA ALA A 156 3.77 -15.84 2.43
C ALA A 156 5.12 -15.66 1.71
N ASP A 157 5.55 -14.41 1.48
CA ASP A 157 6.85 -14.03 0.93
C ASP A 157 7.55 -13.05 1.90
N PRO A 158 8.50 -13.53 2.72
CA PRO A 158 9.21 -12.68 3.69
C PRO A 158 10.01 -11.55 3.07
N VAL A 159 10.52 -11.71 1.84
CA VAL A 159 11.29 -10.66 1.17
C VAL A 159 10.36 -9.52 0.76
N ARG A 160 9.15 -9.81 0.25
CA ARG A 160 8.14 -8.77 0.00
C ARG A 160 7.70 -8.06 1.27
N ALA A 161 7.59 -8.78 2.40
CA ALA A 161 7.30 -8.16 3.69
C ALA A 161 8.42 -7.22 4.15
N LEU A 162 9.69 -7.63 3.97
CA LEU A 162 10.84 -6.76 4.24
C LEU A 162 10.80 -5.49 3.38
N LEU A 163 10.57 -5.62 2.07
CA LEU A 163 10.47 -4.45 1.18
C LEU A 163 9.32 -3.52 1.59
N ALA A 164 8.19 -4.08 1.99
CA ALA A 164 7.04 -3.33 2.47
C ALA A 164 7.32 -2.60 3.79
N LEU A 165 8.09 -3.21 4.71
CA LEU A 165 8.57 -2.59 5.94
C LEU A 165 9.55 -1.45 5.66
N LEU A 166 10.52 -1.66 4.77
CA LEU A 166 11.51 -0.64 4.41
C LEU A 166 10.90 0.55 3.64
N ALA A 167 9.80 0.32 2.92
CA ALA A 167 9.06 1.35 2.20
C ALA A 167 8.14 2.18 3.11
N GLN A 168 8.03 1.86 4.40
CA GLN A 168 7.27 2.70 5.31
C GLN A 168 7.99 4.03 5.52
N PRO A 169 7.23 5.14 5.57
CA PRO A 169 7.79 6.44 5.93
C PRO A 169 8.41 6.35 7.33
N ARG A 170 9.60 6.93 7.47
CA ARG A 170 10.34 7.03 8.74
C ARG A 170 9.89 8.22 9.56
#